data_AF-A0A2D8TAZ9-F1
#
_entry.id   AF-A0A2D8TAZ9-F1
#
_cell.length_a   1.000
_cell.length_b   1.000
_cell.length_c   1.000
_cell.angle_alpha   90.00
_cell.angle_beta   90.00
_cell.angle_gamma   90.00
#
_symmetry.space_group_name_H-M   'P 1'
#
loop_
_entity.id
_entity.type
_entity.pdbx_description
1 polymer ?
#
loop_
_entity_poly.entity_id
_entity_poly.type
_entity_poly.pdbx_seq_one_letter_code
_entity_poly.pdbx_strand_id
1 'polypeptide(L)'
;MDPRRTIVETDEYYIIPEDVLPLLPEDWQESFAERVADGKAILKSVDGELDGLAKLARSFPSLISMKHAAKRLSQFKFEVDLDRLLDLDMMTTAFVVSYARLQQGGVGSGFSRKSLPDHLRAAHDQIIEFRNKRFAHTDEHESVSSMLRIDMHEENFHPQMQLSLGFYIGGANEWHELAAFIDEMFYDRLDKILKHLSSKTGRTWVMPSGPELGYGSEG
;
A
#
# COMPACT_ATOMS: atom_id res chain seq x y z
N MET A 1 -28.16 24.03 -13.89
CA MET A 1 -26.92 24.64 -13.36
C MET A 1 -25.84 23.58 -13.44
N ASP A 2 -24.71 23.87 -14.11
CA ASP A 2 -23.58 22.94 -14.19
C ASP A 2 -22.83 22.96 -12.84
N PRO A 3 -22.76 21.84 -12.11
CA PRO A 3 -22.08 21.79 -10.81
C PRO A 3 -20.58 22.14 -10.88
N ARG A 4 -19.97 22.15 -12.08
CA ARG A 4 -18.56 22.52 -12.30
C ARG A 4 -18.28 24.03 -12.25
N ARG A 5 -19.31 24.86 -12.19
CA ARG A 5 -19.21 26.34 -12.12
C ARG A 5 -19.34 26.91 -10.71
N THR A 6 -19.36 26.04 -9.71
CA THR A 6 -19.65 26.46 -8.33
C THR A 6 -18.34 26.63 -7.59
N ILE A 7 -18.14 27.80 -6.99
CA ILE A 7 -17.07 27.99 -6.01
C ILE A 7 -17.39 27.08 -4.83
N VAL A 8 -16.48 26.16 -4.52
CA VAL A 8 -16.64 25.25 -3.37
C VAL A 8 -15.89 25.86 -2.20
N GLU A 9 -16.62 26.21 -1.15
CA GLU A 9 -16.04 26.58 0.13
C GLU A 9 -15.65 25.31 0.90
N THR A 10 -14.41 25.26 1.37
CA THR A 10 -13.94 24.29 2.35
C THR A 10 -13.63 25.01 3.65
N ASP A 11 -13.37 24.27 4.72
CA ASP A 11 -13.06 24.85 6.04
C ASP A 11 -11.80 25.74 6.02
N GLU A 12 -10.91 25.58 5.03
CA GLU A 12 -9.63 26.29 4.94
C GLU A 12 -9.47 27.18 3.69
N TYR A 13 -10.16 26.89 2.59
CA TYR A 13 -10.00 27.62 1.33
C TYR A 13 -11.21 27.51 0.38
N TYR A 14 -11.30 28.43 -0.58
CA TYR A 14 -12.25 28.38 -1.69
C TYR A 14 -11.62 27.73 -2.92
N ILE A 15 -12.33 26.79 -3.55
CA ILE A 15 -11.97 26.21 -4.85
C ILE A 15 -12.72 26.97 -5.93
N ILE A 16 -12.00 27.77 -6.72
CA ILE A 16 -12.56 28.55 -7.83
C ILE A 16 -12.26 27.82 -9.13
N PRO A 17 -13.27 27.41 -9.91
CA PRO A 17 -13.03 26.78 -11.21
C PRO A 17 -12.52 27.79 -12.25
N GLU A 18 -11.65 27.34 -13.17
CA GLU A 18 -11.00 28.21 -14.16
C GLU A 18 -11.99 28.96 -15.08
N ASP A 19 -13.17 28.39 -15.35
CA ASP A 19 -14.19 29.01 -16.20
C ASP A 19 -14.93 30.18 -15.52
N VAL A 20 -14.78 30.33 -14.19
CA VAL A 20 -15.31 31.45 -13.40
C VAL A 20 -14.29 32.59 -13.30
N LEU A 21 -12.99 32.34 -13.53
CA LEU A 21 -11.95 33.38 -13.43
C LEU A 21 -12.23 34.63 -14.29
N PRO A 22 -12.70 34.54 -15.56
CA PRO A 22 -12.99 35.71 -16.38
C PRO A 22 -14.16 36.57 -15.87
N LEU A 23 -14.94 36.07 -14.90
CA LEU A 23 -16.08 36.77 -14.29
C LEU A 23 -15.67 37.57 -13.03
N LEU A 24 -14.44 37.39 -12.55
CA LEU A 24 -13.92 38.11 -11.38
C LEU A 24 -13.49 39.54 -11.76
N PRO A 25 -13.33 40.45 -10.79
CA PRO A 25 -12.73 41.77 -11.03
C PRO A 25 -11.36 41.68 -11.71
N GLU A 26 -11.02 42.63 -12.60
CA GLU A 26 -9.77 42.59 -13.40
C GLU A 26 -8.50 42.50 -12.54
N ASP A 27 -8.46 43.22 -11.42
CA ASP A 27 -7.36 43.19 -10.46
C ASP A 27 -7.17 41.80 -9.81
N TRP A 28 -8.27 41.07 -9.62
CA TRP A 28 -8.23 39.69 -9.13
C TRP A 28 -7.79 38.73 -10.23
N GLN A 29 -8.25 38.92 -11.46
CA GLN A 29 -7.84 38.11 -12.61
C GLN A 29 -6.32 38.19 -12.82
N GLU A 30 -5.75 39.39 -12.81
CA GLU A 30 -4.30 39.60 -12.94
C GLU A 30 -3.53 38.94 -11.79
N SER A 31 -3.98 39.14 -10.54
CA SER A 31 -3.34 38.52 -9.37
C SER A 31 -3.37 37.00 -9.41
N PHE A 32 -4.50 36.39 -9.84
CA PHE A 32 -4.59 34.95 -10.02
C PHE A 32 -3.71 34.46 -11.17
N ALA A 33 -3.68 35.16 -12.30
CA ALA A 33 -2.85 34.80 -13.45
C ALA A 33 -1.36 34.80 -13.07
N GLU A 34 -0.89 35.81 -12.35
CA GLU A 34 0.49 35.88 -11.83
C GLU A 34 0.79 34.71 -10.88
N ARG A 35 -0.09 34.42 -9.93
CA ARG A 35 0.07 33.29 -9.01
C ARG A 35 0.07 31.95 -9.72
N VAL A 36 -0.77 31.76 -10.73
CA VAL A 36 -0.81 30.55 -11.56
C VAL A 36 0.48 30.40 -12.37
N ALA A 37 1.00 31.50 -12.93
CA ALA A 37 2.26 31.51 -13.65
C ALA A 37 3.45 31.18 -12.75
N ASP A 38 3.55 31.81 -11.57
CA ASP A 38 4.56 31.51 -10.54
C ASP A 38 4.48 30.04 -10.12
N GLY A 39 3.27 29.56 -9.80
CA GLY A 39 3.02 28.16 -9.45
C GLY A 39 3.48 27.19 -10.54
N LYS A 40 3.10 27.43 -11.80
CA LYS A 40 3.53 26.60 -12.93
C LYS A 40 5.05 26.61 -13.13
N ALA A 41 5.70 27.76 -12.93
CA ALA A 41 7.15 27.86 -13.03
C ALA A 41 7.85 27.06 -11.92
N ILE A 42 7.38 27.18 -10.67
CA ILE A 42 7.88 26.41 -9.53
C ILE A 42 7.69 24.91 -9.78
N LEU A 43 6.49 24.46 -10.14
CA LEU A 43 6.21 23.04 -10.40
C LEU A 43 7.10 22.48 -11.51
N LYS A 44 7.27 23.25 -12.60
CA LYS A 44 8.16 22.86 -13.72
C LYS A 44 9.63 22.75 -13.29
N SER A 45 10.07 23.57 -12.33
CA SER A 45 11.45 23.51 -11.82
C SER A 45 11.75 22.23 -11.01
N VAL A 46 10.70 21.54 -10.55
CA VAL A 46 10.79 20.33 -9.71
C VAL A 46 10.10 19.10 -10.32
N ASP A 47 9.92 19.09 -11.64
CA ASP A 47 9.18 18.03 -12.35
C ASP A 47 9.75 16.62 -12.09
N GLY A 48 11.08 16.50 -11.98
CA GLY A 48 11.74 15.22 -11.67
C GLY A 48 11.45 14.72 -10.25
N GLU A 49 11.41 15.63 -9.27
CA GLU A 49 11.03 15.29 -7.89
C GLU A 49 9.55 14.92 -7.79
N LEU A 50 8.69 15.58 -8.58
CA LEU A 50 7.26 15.25 -8.67
C LEU A 50 7.02 13.89 -9.32
N ASP A 51 7.78 13.50 -10.34
CA ASP A 51 7.75 12.14 -10.90
C ASP A 51 8.20 11.10 -9.86
N GLY A 52 9.23 11.42 -9.08
CA GLY A 52 9.65 10.60 -7.94
C GLY A 52 8.55 10.43 -6.89
N LEU A 53 7.88 11.52 -6.51
CA LEU A 53 6.75 11.52 -5.58
C LEU A 53 5.58 10.71 -6.14
N ALA A 54 5.24 10.88 -7.41
CA ALA A 54 4.16 10.14 -8.06
C ALA A 54 4.45 8.64 -8.14
N LYS A 55 5.71 8.25 -8.40
CA LYS A 55 6.14 6.84 -8.35
C LYS A 55 6.00 6.28 -6.94
N LEU A 56 6.44 7.00 -5.91
CA LEU A 56 6.30 6.58 -4.52
C LEU A 56 4.82 6.46 -4.11
N ALA A 57 3.97 7.38 -4.56
CA ALA A 57 2.53 7.38 -4.28
C ALA A 57 1.83 6.10 -4.77
N ARG A 58 2.29 5.51 -5.88
CA ARG A 58 1.74 4.24 -6.41
C ARG A 58 1.96 3.05 -5.47
N SER A 59 2.90 3.15 -4.54
CA SER A 59 3.20 2.09 -3.57
C SER A 59 2.27 2.10 -2.36
N PHE A 60 1.70 3.26 -2.00
CA PHE A 60 0.90 3.42 -0.79
C PHE A 60 -0.32 2.49 -0.69
N PRO A 61 -1.08 2.20 -1.77
CA PRO A 61 -2.16 1.23 -1.70
C PRO A 61 -1.69 -0.16 -1.24
N SER A 62 -0.51 -0.60 -1.70
CA SER A 62 0.08 -1.87 -1.28
C SER A 62 0.64 -1.79 0.14
N LEU A 63 1.24 -0.65 0.52
CA LEU A 63 1.73 -0.41 1.88
C LEU A 63 0.61 -0.48 2.92
N ILE A 64 -0.49 0.23 2.67
CA ILE A 64 -1.67 0.26 3.56
C ILE A 64 -2.29 -1.13 3.66
N SER A 65 -2.45 -1.83 2.53
CA SER A 65 -2.98 -3.21 2.50
C SER A 65 -2.10 -4.18 3.29
N MET A 66 -0.78 -4.10 3.11
CA MET A 66 0.19 -4.92 3.85
C MET A 66 0.10 -4.65 5.36
N LYS A 67 0.12 -3.38 5.77
CA LYS A 67 0.03 -2.97 7.18
C LYS A 67 -1.29 -3.42 7.82
N HIS A 68 -2.40 -3.25 7.10
CA HIS A 68 -3.70 -3.72 7.57
C HIS A 68 -3.71 -5.23 7.76
N ALA A 69 -3.25 -6.00 6.77
CA ALA A 69 -3.18 -7.45 6.86
C ALA A 69 -2.26 -7.91 8.01
N ALA A 70 -1.08 -7.30 8.16
CA ALA A 70 -0.15 -7.60 9.25
C ALA A 70 -0.77 -7.38 10.63
N LYS A 71 -1.49 -6.26 10.82
CA LYS A 71 -2.21 -5.97 12.07
C LYS A 71 -3.32 -6.99 12.34
N ARG A 72 -4.06 -7.39 11.30
CA ARG A 72 -5.14 -8.38 11.46
C ARG A 72 -4.59 -9.76 11.78
N LEU A 73 -3.48 -10.16 11.16
CA LEU A 73 -2.78 -11.40 11.44
C LEU A 73 -2.25 -11.45 12.88
N SER A 74 -1.66 -10.37 13.39
CA SER A 74 -1.15 -10.34 14.78
C SER A 74 -2.26 -10.37 15.83
N GLN A 75 -3.47 -9.93 15.48
CA GLN A 75 -4.65 -9.94 16.33
C GLN A 75 -5.49 -11.23 16.19
N PHE A 76 -5.15 -12.10 15.23
CA PHE A 76 -5.94 -13.28 14.93
C PHE A 76 -5.84 -14.29 16.07
N LYS A 77 -6.97 -14.62 16.68
CA LYS A 77 -7.06 -15.67 17.70
C LYS A 77 -7.43 -16.98 17.02
N PHE A 78 -6.65 -18.02 17.28
CA PHE A 78 -6.90 -19.33 16.71
C PHE A 78 -8.21 -19.92 17.24
N GLU A 79 -9.09 -20.29 16.31
CA GLU A 79 -10.34 -21.02 16.54
C GLU A 79 -10.37 -22.16 15.51
N VAL A 80 -10.71 -23.39 15.94
CA VAL A 80 -10.84 -24.55 15.04
C VAL A 80 -12.21 -24.48 14.35
N ASP A 81 -12.33 -23.51 13.45
CA ASP A 81 -13.52 -23.25 12.63
C ASP A 81 -13.06 -23.00 11.18
N LEU A 82 -13.72 -23.63 10.21
CA LEU A 82 -13.31 -23.58 8.81
C LEU A 82 -13.36 -22.16 8.26
N ASP A 83 -14.40 -21.39 8.59
CA ASP A 83 -14.54 -20.01 8.14
C ASP A 83 -13.40 -19.14 8.69
N ARG A 84 -12.98 -19.36 9.94
CA ARG A 84 -11.84 -18.69 10.54
C ARG A 84 -10.52 -19.06 9.89
N LEU A 85 -10.33 -20.32 9.54
CA LEU A 85 -9.14 -20.78 8.82
C LEU A 85 -9.06 -20.17 7.42
N LEU A 86 -10.20 -20.03 6.73
CA LEU A 86 -10.27 -19.35 5.43
C LEU A 86 -9.99 -17.83 5.55
N ASP A 87 -10.51 -17.17 6.59
CA ASP A 87 -10.19 -15.78 6.89
C ASP A 87 -8.69 -15.58 7.12
N LEU A 88 -8.05 -16.48 7.88
CA LEU A 88 -6.61 -16.46 8.13
C LEU A 88 -5.81 -16.62 6.83
N ASP A 89 -6.22 -17.53 5.94
CA ASP A 89 -5.59 -17.73 4.63
C ASP A 89 -5.75 -16.50 3.73
N MET A 90 -6.95 -15.89 3.72
CA MET A 90 -7.21 -14.67 2.96
C MET A 90 -6.35 -13.49 3.45
N MET A 91 -6.22 -13.31 4.76
CA MET A 91 -5.36 -12.27 5.34
C MET A 91 -3.87 -12.53 5.03
N THR A 92 -3.44 -13.79 5.11
CA THR A 92 -2.07 -14.19 4.75
C THR A 92 -1.78 -13.89 3.28
N THR A 93 -2.73 -14.22 2.40
CA THR A 93 -2.65 -13.93 0.97
C THR A 93 -2.54 -12.42 0.72
N ALA A 94 -3.41 -11.63 1.36
CA ALA A 94 -3.41 -10.17 1.23
C ALA A 94 -2.06 -9.57 1.68
N PHE A 95 -1.49 -10.06 2.78
CA PHE A 95 -0.17 -9.66 3.26
C PHE A 95 0.92 -9.99 2.26
N VAL A 96 1.03 -11.26 1.86
CA VAL A 96 2.09 -11.78 0.97
C VAL A 96 2.05 -11.08 -0.40
N VAL A 97 0.87 -10.92 -0.99
CA VAL A 97 0.71 -10.27 -2.30
C VAL A 97 1.06 -8.78 -2.22
N SER A 98 0.59 -8.09 -1.19
CA SER A 98 0.88 -6.66 -1.02
C SER A 98 2.37 -6.40 -0.77
N TYR A 99 3.01 -7.24 0.05
CA TYR A 99 4.45 -7.22 0.27
C TYR A 99 5.24 -7.46 -1.03
N ALA A 100 4.87 -8.48 -1.80
CA ALA A 100 5.55 -8.80 -3.05
C ALA A 100 5.42 -7.67 -4.08
N ARG A 101 4.26 -6.98 -4.15
CA ARG A 101 4.09 -5.80 -5.01
C ARG A 101 5.04 -4.67 -4.62
N LEU A 102 5.20 -4.40 -3.33
CA LEU A 102 6.17 -3.41 -2.83
C LEU A 102 7.61 -3.83 -3.17
N GLN A 103 7.94 -5.11 -3.04
CA GLN A 103 9.26 -5.62 -3.39
C GLN A 103 9.54 -5.45 -4.90
N GLN A 104 8.55 -5.69 -5.75
CA GLN A 104 8.67 -5.64 -7.22
C GLN A 104 8.58 -4.23 -7.80
N GLY A 105 8.20 -3.21 -7.01
CA GLY A 105 8.00 -1.83 -7.46
C GLY A 105 9.23 -1.11 -8.06
N GLY A 106 10.37 -1.78 -8.25
CA GLY A 106 11.54 -1.23 -8.94
C GLY A 106 12.12 0.03 -8.28
N VAL A 107 12.95 0.75 -9.03
CA VAL A 107 13.61 1.98 -8.56
C VAL A 107 12.57 3.10 -8.47
N GLY A 108 12.15 3.43 -7.25
CA GLY A 108 11.27 4.56 -6.94
C GLY A 108 9.94 4.17 -6.27
N SER A 109 9.40 2.99 -6.56
CA SER A 109 8.12 2.52 -5.97
C SER A 109 8.24 1.21 -5.18
N GLY A 110 9.46 0.67 -5.05
CA GLY A 110 9.69 -0.55 -4.29
C GLY A 110 10.93 -0.53 -3.41
N PHE A 111 11.27 -1.69 -2.85
CA PHE A 111 12.47 -1.87 -2.04
C PHE A 111 13.22 -3.13 -2.45
N SER A 112 14.51 -3.20 -2.12
CA SER A 112 15.34 -4.37 -2.40
C SER A 112 15.61 -5.18 -1.14
N ARG A 113 15.82 -6.49 -1.27
CA ARG A 113 16.27 -7.33 -0.14
C ARG A 113 17.50 -6.76 0.57
N LYS A 114 18.41 -6.11 -0.16
CA LYS A 114 19.63 -5.50 0.38
C LYS A 114 19.36 -4.29 1.28
N SER A 115 18.21 -3.63 1.11
CA SER A 115 17.80 -2.52 2.00
C SER A 115 17.24 -2.99 3.34
N LEU A 116 17.10 -4.30 3.54
CA LEU A 116 16.62 -4.87 4.80
C LEU A 116 17.79 -5.14 5.77
N PRO A 117 17.57 -4.92 7.08
CA PRO A 117 18.42 -5.44 8.15
C PRO A 117 18.66 -6.94 8.00
N ASP A 118 19.85 -7.41 8.38
CA ASP A 118 20.28 -8.78 8.15
C ASP A 118 19.31 -9.81 8.77
N HIS A 119 18.79 -9.54 9.97
CA HIS A 119 17.87 -10.44 10.68
C HIS A 119 16.48 -10.54 10.03
N LEU A 120 16.06 -9.52 9.26
CA LEU A 120 14.77 -9.51 8.56
C LEU A 120 14.81 -10.16 7.17
N ARG A 121 16.00 -10.47 6.66
CA ARG A 121 16.15 -11.05 5.31
C ARG A 121 15.58 -12.46 5.21
N ALA A 122 15.66 -13.26 6.26
CA ALA A 122 15.06 -14.59 6.29
C ALA A 122 13.53 -14.52 6.16
N ALA A 123 12.88 -13.61 6.89
CA ALA A 123 11.44 -13.36 6.78
C ALA A 123 11.05 -12.88 5.37
N HIS A 124 11.85 -12.00 4.76
CA HIS A 124 11.65 -11.61 3.36
C HIS A 124 11.70 -12.82 2.42
N ASP A 125 12.74 -13.66 2.52
CA ASP A 125 12.91 -14.80 1.64
C ASP A 125 11.72 -15.77 1.74
N GLN A 126 11.26 -16.02 2.97
CA GLN A 126 10.09 -16.83 3.25
C GLN A 126 8.82 -16.26 2.60
N ILE A 127 8.55 -14.95 2.71
CA ILE A 127 7.36 -14.32 2.11
C ILE A 127 7.40 -14.39 0.58
N ILE A 128 8.57 -14.19 -0.03
CA ILE A 128 8.73 -14.30 -1.49
C ILE A 128 8.54 -15.75 -1.95
N GLU A 129 9.03 -16.71 -1.18
CA GLU A 129 8.78 -18.13 -1.42
C GLU A 129 7.29 -18.46 -1.35
N PHE A 130 6.57 -17.96 -0.32
CA PHE A 130 5.11 -18.07 -0.22
C PHE A 130 4.40 -17.54 -1.45
N ARG A 131 4.76 -16.33 -1.89
CA ARG A 131 4.18 -15.74 -3.10
C ARG A 131 4.40 -16.66 -4.30
N ASN A 132 5.62 -17.14 -4.51
CA ASN A 132 5.97 -17.89 -5.70
C ASN A 132 5.31 -19.28 -5.71
N LYS A 133 5.44 -20.03 -4.62
CA LYS A 133 5.03 -21.44 -4.58
C LYS A 133 3.57 -21.65 -4.19
N ARG A 134 2.98 -20.80 -3.34
CA ARG A 134 1.61 -20.98 -2.83
C ARG A 134 0.57 -20.14 -3.58
N PHE A 135 0.92 -18.94 -4.01
CA PHE A 135 -0.07 -17.96 -4.50
C PHE A 135 0.09 -17.55 -5.97
N ALA A 136 1.23 -17.85 -6.61
CA ALA A 136 1.48 -17.48 -8.01
C ALA A 136 1.59 -18.69 -8.96
N HIS A 137 1.91 -19.87 -8.45
CA HIS A 137 2.03 -21.12 -9.22
C HIS A 137 1.30 -22.25 -8.49
N THR A 138 0.79 -23.23 -9.22
CA THR A 138 0.14 -24.45 -8.68
C THR A 138 1.18 -25.50 -8.26
N ASP A 139 2.36 -25.05 -7.84
CA ASP A 139 3.45 -25.93 -7.43
C ASP A 139 3.22 -26.40 -5.99
N GLU A 140 3.66 -27.61 -5.65
CA GLU A 140 3.52 -28.13 -4.28
C GLU A 140 4.29 -27.23 -3.29
N HIS A 141 3.59 -26.76 -2.26
CA HIS A 141 4.19 -26.07 -1.11
C HIS A 141 3.91 -26.88 0.14
N GLU A 142 4.88 -26.99 1.05
CA GLU A 142 4.72 -27.76 2.30
C GLU A 142 3.52 -27.31 3.17
N SER A 143 3.08 -26.06 2.97
CA SER A 143 1.93 -25.48 3.66
C SER A 143 0.61 -25.60 2.90
N VAL A 144 0.55 -26.21 1.72
CA VAL A 144 -0.70 -26.50 0.99
C VAL A 144 -0.51 -27.81 0.23
N SER A 145 -1.19 -28.87 0.66
CA SER A 145 -1.28 -30.11 -0.12
C SER A 145 -2.74 -30.46 -0.39
N SER A 146 -3.01 -30.85 -1.62
CA SER A 146 -4.31 -31.40 -2.03
C SER A 146 -4.10 -32.86 -2.40
N MET A 147 -4.65 -33.78 -1.60
CA MET A 147 -4.60 -35.21 -1.90
C MET A 147 -5.96 -35.66 -2.43
N LEU A 148 -5.96 -36.29 -3.61
CA LEU A 148 -7.12 -37.00 -4.12
C LEU A 148 -7.08 -38.44 -3.58
N ARG A 149 -7.98 -38.77 -2.67
CA ARG A 149 -8.22 -40.16 -2.27
C ARG A 149 -9.39 -40.69 -3.07
N ILE A 150 -9.24 -41.82 -3.75
CA ILE A 150 -10.35 -42.47 -4.44
C ILE A 150 -10.69 -43.73 -3.66
N ASP A 151 -11.83 -43.71 -2.98
CA ASP A 151 -12.33 -44.88 -2.27
C ASP A 151 -13.30 -45.63 -3.20
N MET A 152 -13.22 -46.96 -3.25
CA MET A 152 -14.16 -47.78 -4.02
C MET A 152 -15.12 -48.48 -3.08
N HIS A 153 -16.42 -48.25 -3.28
CA HIS A 153 -17.48 -48.97 -2.57
C HIS A 153 -18.40 -49.64 -3.60
N GLU A 154 -18.56 -50.96 -3.45
CA GLU A 154 -19.26 -51.82 -4.41
C GLU A 154 -18.63 -51.72 -5.81
N GLU A 155 -19.27 -51.02 -6.76
CA GLU A 155 -18.75 -50.74 -8.12
C GLU A 155 -18.56 -49.23 -8.40
N ASN A 156 -18.74 -48.38 -7.38
CA ASN A 156 -18.65 -46.93 -7.53
C ASN A 156 -17.32 -46.40 -6.98
N PHE A 157 -16.68 -45.53 -7.75
CA PHE A 157 -15.53 -44.75 -7.30
C PHE A 157 -16.00 -43.45 -6.64
N HIS A 158 -15.57 -43.22 -5.41
CA HIS A 158 -15.86 -42.04 -4.62
C HIS A 158 -14.58 -41.22 -4.48
N PRO A 159 -14.35 -40.22 -5.35
CA PRO A 159 -13.26 -39.29 -5.18
C PRO A 159 -13.52 -38.39 -3.96
N GLN A 160 -12.57 -38.37 -3.03
CA GLN A 160 -12.52 -37.48 -1.88
C GLN A 160 -11.31 -36.57 -2.02
N MET A 161 -11.57 -35.26 -2.10
CA MET A 161 -10.50 -34.27 -2.05
C MET A 161 -10.20 -33.94 -0.60
N GLN A 162 -8.95 -34.13 -0.19
CA GLN A 162 -8.46 -33.69 1.11
C GLN A 162 -7.51 -32.50 0.91
N LEU A 163 -7.81 -31.39 1.57
CA LEU A 163 -6.98 -30.18 1.56
C LEU A 163 -6.29 -30.07 2.91
N SER A 164 -4.96 -30.03 2.92
CA SER A 164 -4.16 -29.70 4.10
C SER A 164 -3.56 -28.31 3.92
N LEU A 165 -3.92 -27.39 4.81
CA LEU A 165 -3.40 -26.02 4.83
C LEU A 165 -2.51 -25.86 6.07
N GLY A 166 -1.24 -25.55 5.86
CA GLY A 166 -0.32 -25.06 6.88
C GLY A 166 -0.57 -23.57 7.12
N PHE A 167 -0.83 -23.22 8.38
CA PHE A 167 -1.15 -21.87 8.81
C PHE A 167 -0.04 -21.29 9.70
N TYR A 168 0.34 -20.04 9.47
CA TYR A 168 1.19 -19.28 10.38
C TYR A 168 0.31 -18.56 11.39
N ILE A 169 0.00 -19.25 12.48
CA ILE A 169 -0.86 -18.71 13.54
C ILE A 169 -0.10 -17.60 14.27
N GLY A 170 -0.65 -16.37 14.22
CA GLY A 170 -0.10 -15.16 14.86
C GLY A 170 0.84 -14.33 13.98
N GLY A 171 1.19 -14.83 12.78
CA GLY A 171 2.32 -14.32 12.00
C GLY A 171 3.65 -14.66 12.69
N ALA A 172 4.66 -15.11 11.94
CA ALA A 172 6.00 -15.19 12.52
C ALA A 172 6.36 -13.78 13.03
N ASN A 173 6.86 -13.64 14.27
CA ASN A 173 7.10 -12.34 14.92
C ASN A 173 7.88 -11.36 14.00
N GLU A 174 8.74 -11.92 13.17
CA GLU A 174 9.58 -11.25 12.19
C GLU A 174 8.79 -10.60 11.05
N TRP A 175 7.58 -11.06 10.72
CA TRP A 175 6.73 -10.45 9.69
C TRP A 175 6.13 -9.12 10.15
N HIS A 176 5.82 -9.00 11.43
CA HIS A 176 5.32 -7.75 12.01
C HIS A 176 6.42 -6.70 12.04
N GLU A 177 7.61 -7.08 12.52
CA GLU A 177 8.79 -6.21 12.53
C GLU A 177 9.18 -5.78 11.11
N LEU A 178 9.16 -6.73 10.15
CA LEU A 178 9.40 -6.44 8.75
C LEU A 178 8.37 -5.46 8.17
N ALA A 179 7.09 -5.64 8.47
CA ALA A 179 6.04 -4.72 8.01
C ALA A 179 6.23 -3.30 8.57
N ALA A 180 6.58 -3.17 9.86
CA ALA A 180 6.87 -1.90 10.50
C ALA A 180 8.10 -1.21 9.88
N PHE A 181 9.19 -1.97 9.67
CA PHE A 181 10.39 -1.44 9.02
C PHE A 181 10.11 -0.94 7.59
N ILE A 182 9.29 -1.66 6.81
CA ILE A 182 8.88 -1.21 5.47
C ILE A 182 8.02 0.04 5.56
N ASP A 183 7.08 0.14 6.52
CA ASP A 183 6.27 1.34 6.74
C ASP A 183 7.16 2.57 6.96
N GLU A 184 8.06 2.50 7.95
CA GLU A 184 9.01 3.57 8.26
C GLU A 184 9.87 3.93 7.05
N MET A 185 10.41 2.95 6.32
CA MET A 185 11.23 3.19 5.13
C MET A 185 10.49 4.00 4.06
N PHE A 186 9.19 3.76 3.85
CA PHE A 186 8.41 4.50 2.85
C PHE A 186 8.05 5.91 3.33
N TYR A 187 7.72 6.09 4.60
CA TYR A 187 7.49 7.43 5.19
C TYR A 187 8.77 8.28 5.21
N ASP A 188 9.93 7.68 5.53
CA ASP A 188 11.22 8.35 5.46
C ASP A 188 11.56 8.84 4.05
N ARG A 189 11.22 8.05 3.02
CA ARG A 189 11.41 8.46 1.62
C ARG A 189 10.47 9.61 1.25
N LEU A 190 9.21 9.54 1.68
CA LEU A 190 8.24 10.62 1.46
C LEU A 190 8.75 11.92 2.09
N ASP A 191 9.15 11.89 3.35
CA ASP A 191 9.68 13.05 4.07
C ASP A 191 10.92 13.63 3.38
N LYS A 192 11.86 12.77 2.92
CA LYS A 192 13.03 13.23 2.15
C LYS A 192 12.65 13.95 0.85
N ILE A 193 11.68 13.44 0.10
CA ILE A 193 11.21 14.08 -1.13
C ILE A 193 10.56 15.44 -0.80
N LEU A 194 9.69 15.51 0.22
CA LEU A 194 9.02 16.75 0.62
C LEU A 194 10.00 17.80 1.13
N LYS A 195 11.01 17.40 1.93
CA LYS A 195 12.09 18.28 2.38
C LYS A 195 12.92 18.79 1.20
N HIS A 196 13.22 17.94 0.23
CA HIS A 196 13.97 18.33 -0.96
C HIS A 196 13.18 19.32 -1.84
N LEU A 197 11.89 19.05 -2.07
CA LEU A 197 10.96 19.97 -2.74
C LEU A 197 10.90 21.31 -2.02
N SER A 198 10.79 21.30 -0.70
CA SER A 198 10.73 22.54 0.10
C SER A 198 12.03 23.35 0.01
N SER A 199 13.17 22.68 0.10
CA SER A 199 14.48 23.33 -0.05
C SER A 199 14.69 23.92 -1.45
N LYS A 200 14.18 23.27 -2.51
CA LYS A 200 14.41 23.69 -3.90
C LYS A 200 13.47 24.83 -4.34
N THR A 201 12.26 24.85 -3.79
CA THR A 201 11.22 25.81 -4.17
C THR A 201 11.07 26.98 -3.21
N GLY A 202 11.62 26.89 -1.99
CA GLY A 202 11.38 27.87 -0.94
C GLY A 202 9.93 27.90 -0.44
N ARG A 203 9.12 26.90 -0.80
CA ARG A 203 7.72 26.72 -0.40
C ARG A 203 7.61 25.53 0.55
N THR A 204 6.63 25.55 1.44
CA THR A 204 6.34 24.38 2.29
C THR A 204 5.51 23.38 1.48
N TRP A 205 6.00 22.13 1.38
CA TRP A 205 5.27 21.03 0.78
C TRP A 205 4.69 20.14 1.87
N VAL A 206 3.37 20.04 1.92
CA VAL A 206 2.64 19.19 2.86
C VAL A 206 1.79 18.20 2.08
N MET A 207 1.69 16.97 2.57
CA MET A 207 0.61 16.09 2.14
C MET A 207 -0.65 16.54 2.88
N PRO A 208 -1.81 16.61 2.20
CA PRO A 208 -3.06 16.79 2.92
C PRO A 208 -3.18 15.63 3.90
N SER A 209 -3.33 15.97 5.18
CA SER A 209 -3.83 15.02 6.16
C SER A 209 -5.21 14.62 5.65
N GLY A 210 -5.31 13.47 4.98
CA GLY A 210 -6.62 12.82 4.84
C GLY A 210 -7.23 12.65 6.22
N PRO A 211 -8.54 12.36 6.33
CA PRO A 211 -9.10 12.01 7.63
C PRO A 211 -8.15 10.99 8.24
N GLU A 212 -7.63 11.29 9.43
CA GLU A 212 -6.77 10.37 10.16
C GLU A 212 -7.45 9.02 10.05
N LEU A 213 -6.90 8.12 9.24
CA LEU A 213 -7.29 6.72 9.29
C LEU A 213 -6.81 6.33 10.68
N GLY A 214 -7.68 6.43 11.68
CA GLY A 214 -7.39 6.52 13.12
C GLY A 214 -6.34 5.53 13.61
N TYR A 215 -5.10 5.86 13.34
CA TYR A 215 -3.91 5.13 13.75
C TYR A 215 -2.96 6.18 14.33
N GLY A 216 -3.52 6.96 15.27
CA GLY A 216 -2.74 7.50 16.35
C GLY A 216 -1.98 6.35 17.00
N SER A 217 -0.67 6.54 17.11
CA SER A 217 0.12 5.98 18.18
C SER A 217 -0.53 6.36 19.51
N GLU A 218 -1.32 5.47 20.08
CA GLU A 218 -1.57 5.45 21.51
C GLU A 218 -0.72 4.32 22.09
N GLY A 219 -0.04 4.67 23.18
CA GLY A 219 1.06 3.91 23.80
C GLY A 219 0.65 2.73 24.66
#